data_AF-A0A059WRV1-F1
#
_entry.id   AF-A0A059WRV1-F1
#
_cell.length_a   1.000
_cell.length_b   1.000
_cell.length_c   1.000
_cell.angle_alpha   90.00
_cell.angle_beta   90.00
_cell.angle_gamma   90.00
#
_symmetry.space_group_name_H-M   'P 1'
#
loop_
_entity.id
_entity.type
_entity.pdbx_description
1 polymer ?
#
loop_
_entity_poly.entity_id
_entity_poly.type
_entity_poly.pdbx_seq_one_letter_code
_entity_poly.pdbx_strand_id
1 'polypeptide(L)'
;MKLLAALALACGSVAAPMVLASAAAAGPGYCDGAACVPYLDRTAVAGAACVQNTRYNFGLDASGNTLACSSRSVWISAPPLVGIRTLRLPCGNSTGVAQTPDGVPMSCVDGAWSADYSWTFYR
;
A
#
# COMPACT_ATOMS: atom_id res chain seq x y z
N MET A 1 -24.90 37.45 -66.35
CA MET A 1 -23.43 37.25 -66.49
C MET A 1 -22.74 37.90 -65.31
N LYS A 2 -21.70 37.22 -64.80
CA LYS A 2 -20.73 37.63 -63.77
C LYS A 2 -21.16 37.47 -62.30
N LEU A 3 -20.94 36.23 -61.86
CA LEU A 3 -20.68 35.78 -60.49
C LEU A 3 -19.51 36.56 -59.87
N LEU A 4 -19.60 36.93 -58.60
CA LEU A 4 -18.44 37.06 -57.72
C LEU A 4 -18.80 36.59 -56.31
N ALA A 5 -18.12 35.52 -55.92
CA ALA A 5 -18.16 34.85 -54.64
C ALA A 5 -17.65 35.76 -53.51
N ALA A 6 -18.29 35.67 -52.34
CA ALA A 6 -17.73 36.14 -51.09
C ALA A 6 -17.37 34.92 -50.24
N LEU A 7 -16.08 34.73 -50.01
CA LEU A 7 -15.52 33.66 -49.19
C LEU A 7 -16.03 33.78 -47.75
N ALA A 8 -16.76 32.77 -47.28
CA ALA A 8 -17.04 32.59 -45.87
C ALA A 8 -15.75 32.13 -45.17
N LEU A 9 -15.13 33.01 -44.39
CA LEU A 9 -14.09 32.64 -43.44
C LEU A 9 -14.74 31.80 -42.33
N ALA A 10 -14.70 30.48 -42.47
CA ALA A 10 -14.99 29.57 -41.39
C ALA A 10 -13.78 29.55 -40.44
N CYS A 11 -13.87 30.29 -39.33
CA CYS A 11 -12.96 30.15 -38.20
C CYS A 11 -13.12 28.75 -37.61
N GLY A 12 -12.26 27.82 -38.02
CA GLY A 12 -12.14 26.51 -37.40
C GLY A 12 -11.55 26.67 -36.00
N SER A 13 -12.41 26.72 -34.98
CA SER A 13 -12.00 26.63 -33.58
C SER A 13 -11.51 25.21 -33.29
N VAL A 14 -10.19 25.02 -33.28
CA VAL A 14 -9.52 23.83 -32.76
C VAL A 14 -9.77 23.77 -31.25
N ALA A 15 -10.76 22.97 -30.84
CA ALA A 15 -10.95 22.61 -29.45
C ALA A 15 -9.83 21.64 -29.05
N ALA A 16 -8.79 22.14 -28.38
CA ALA A 16 -7.78 21.30 -27.78
C ALA A 16 -8.44 20.45 -26.67
N PRO A 17 -8.27 19.12 -26.65
CA PRO A 17 -8.74 18.33 -25.53
C PRO A 17 -7.93 18.73 -24.29
N MET A 18 -8.59 19.39 -23.34
CA MET A 18 -8.03 19.58 -22.01
C MET A 18 -7.94 18.21 -21.35
N VAL A 19 -6.75 17.61 -21.39
CA VAL A 19 -6.44 16.44 -20.58
C VAL A 19 -6.50 16.91 -19.13
N LEU A 20 -7.60 16.59 -18.44
CA LEU A 20 -7.68 16.71 -16.99
C LEU A 20 -6.66 15.74 -16.40
N ALA A 21 -5.48 16.24 -16.06
CA ALA A 21 -4.54 15.50 -15.22
C ALA A 21 -5.25 15.26 -13.88
N SER A 22 -5.54 13.99 -13.57
CA SER A 22 -5.98 13.61 -12.24
C SER A 22 -4.95 14.12 -11.24
N ALA A 23 -5.37 14.92 -10.27
CA ALA A 23 -4.51 15.32 -9.16
C ALA A 23 -3.95 14.04 -8.54
N ALA A 24 -2.64 13.83 -8.63
CA ALA A 24 -1.99 12.83 -7.83
C ALA A 24 -2.25 13.25 -6.38
N ALA A 25 -3.05 12.47 -5.67
CA ALA A 25 -3.16 12.63 -4.24
C ALA A 25 -1.74 12.52 -3.69
N ALA A 26 -1.17 13.64 -3.23
CA ALA A 26 0.00 13.58 -2.38
C ALA A 26 -0.41 12.64 -1.24
N GLY A 27 0.13 11.42 -1.26
CA GLY A 27 -0.13 10.46 -0.20
C GLY A 27 0.18 11.14 1.14
N PRO A 28 -0.55 10.79 2.21
CA PRO A 28 -0.29 11.37 3.52
C PRO A 28 1.22 11.30 3.80
N GLY A 29 1.78 12.32 4.45
CA GLY A 29 3.20 12.42 4.76
C GLY A 29 3.76 11.23 5.56
N TYR A 30 2.92 10.26 5.93
CA TYR A 30 3.23 8.92 6.41
C TYR A 30 2.20 7.91 5.85
N CYS A 31 2.65 6.69 5.54
CA CYS A 31 1.72 5.59 5.23
C CYS A 31 1.21 4.99 6.55
N ASP A 32 0.03 5.45 6.96
CA ASP A 32 -0.67 5.03 8.17
C ASP A 32 -1.88 4.15 7.81
N GLY A 33 -1.76 2.86 8.14
CA GLY A 33 -2.72 1.81 7.82
C GLY A 33 -2.34 0.94 6.63
N ALA A 34 -3.05 -0.17 6.48
CA ALA A 34 -2.71 -1.21 5.51
C ALA A 34 -2.96 -0.82 4.03
N ALA A 35 -3.82 0.16 3.76
CA ALA A 35 -4.24 0.51 2.40
C ALA A 35 -3.08 0.98 1.51
N CYS A 36 -2.14 1.73 2.09
CA CYS A 36 -0.97 2.28 1.39
C CYS A 36 0.27 1.38 1.46
N VAL A 37 0.19 0.22 2.13
CA VAL A 37 1.32 -0.69 2.27
C VAL A 37 1.56 -1.43 0.95
N PRO A 38 2.77 -1.32 0.35
CA PRO A 38 3.11 -2.02 -0.87
C PRO A 38 3.35 -3.52 -0.59
N TYR A 39 3.13 -4.33 -1.63
CA TYR A 39 3.35 -5.78 -1.63
C TYR A 39 2.59 -6.55 -0.54
N LEU A 40 1.49 -5.98 -0.07
CA LEU A 40 0.55 -6.64 0.83
C LEU A 40 -0.39 -7.56 0.02
N ASP A 41 -0.42 -8.84 0.33
CA ASP A 41 -1.38 -9.79 -0.26
C ASP A 41 -2.79 -9.43 0.24
N ARG A 42 -3.70 -9.05 -0.67
CA ARG A 42 -5.09 -8.66 -0.32
C ARG A 42 -6.08 -9.81 -0.52
N THR A 43 -5.57 -11.01 -0.75
CA THR A 43 -6.33 -12.24 -1.00
C THR A 43 -5.99 -13.32 0.02
N ALA A 44 -5.29 -12.96 1.10
CA ALA A 44 -4.85 -13.89 2.12
C ALA A 44 -6.05 -14.54 2.81
N VAL A 45 -5.93 -15.83 3.12
CA VAL A 45 -6.96 -16.61 3.82
C VAL A 45 -6.29 -17.37 4.93
N ALA A 46 -6.76 -17.22 6.17
CA ALA A 46 -6.19 -17.91 7.31
C ALA A 46 -6.15 -19.44 7.08
N GLY A 47 -4.98 -20.04 7.33
CA GLY A 47 -4.71 -21.47 7.11
C GLY A 47 -4.39 -21.85 5.67
N ALA A 48 -4.61 -20.97 4.68
CA ALA A 48 -4.21 -21.23 3.30
C ALA A 48 -2.69 -21.11 3.13
N ALA A 49 -2.18 -21.75 2.07
CA ALA A 49 -0.76 -21.72 1.74
C ALA A 49 -0.31 -20.30 1.34
N CYS A 50 0.95 -19.98 1.66
CA CYS A 50 1.59 -18.72 1.32
C CYS A 50 3.08 -18.94 1.02
N VAL A 51 3.70 -17.99 0.31
CA VAL A 51 5.14 -18.04 0.02
C VAL A 51 5.88 -17.35 1.15
N GLN A 52 6.53 -18.14 2.01
CA GLN A 52 7.27 -17.60 3.15
C GLN A 52 8.48 -16.80 2.69
N ASN A 53 8.62 -15.58 3.23
CA ASN A 53 9.78 -14.72 2.97
C ASN A 53 10.17 -13.93 4.22
N THR A 54 11.38 -13.37 4.23
CA THR A 54 11.86 -12.44 5.26
C THR A 54 11.27 -11.03 5.10
N ARG A 55 10.71 -10.72 3.93
CA ARG A 55 10.20 -9.40 3.58
C ARG A 55 8.82 -9.49 2.96
N TYR A 56 8.00 -8.47 3.18
CA TYR A 56 6.64 -8.36 2.64
C TYR A 56 5.78 -9.56 3.01
N ASN A 57 5.87 -9.97 4.28
CA ASN A 57 5.34 -11.24 4.75
C ASN A 57 3.95 -11.12 5.40
N PHE A 58 3.27 -9.98 5.17
CA PHE A 58 1.93 -9.70 5.65
C PHE A 58 0.90 -9.77 4.52
N GLY A 59 -0.35 -10.01 4.89
CA GLY A 59 -1.50 -9.96 4.01
C GLY A 59 -2.75 -9.50 4.76
N LEU A 60 -3.84 -9.28 4.03
CA LEU A 60 -5.17 -8.99 4.55
C LEU A 60 -6.15 -10.06 4.08
N ASP A 61 -7.00 -10.49 5.00
CA ASP A 61 -8.18 -11.27 4.62
C ASP A 61 -9.31 -10.39 4.07
N ALA A 62 -10.38 -11.04 3.60
CA ALA A 62 -11.55 -10.35 3.03
C ALA A 62 -12.25 -9.41 4.02
N SER A 63 -12.01 -9.54 5.33
CA SER A 63 -12.54 -8.66 6.37
C SER A 63 -11.57 -7.53 6.74
N GLY A 64 -10.38 -7.51 6.13
CA GLY A 64 -9.32 -6.55 6.44
C GLY A 64 -8.49 -6.92 7.67
N ASN A 65 -8.60 -8.14 8.21
CA ASN A 65 -7.73 -8.57 9.30
C ASN A 65 -6.33 -8.85 8.75
N THR A 66 -5.32 -8.51 9.54
CA THR A 66 -3.93 -8.76 9.17
C THR A 66 -3.56 -10.23 9.39
N LEU A 67 -2.94 -10.82 8.38
CA LEU A 67 -2.36 -12.15 8.42
C LEU A 67 -0.85 -12.06 8.20
N ALA A 68 -0.08 -12.96 8.81
CA ALA A 68 1.35 -13.14 8.56
C ALA A 68 1.58 -14.52 7.94
N CYS A 69 2.49 -14.63 6.98
CA CYS A 69 2.86 -15.91 6.41
C CYS A 69 3.92 -16.59 7.28
N SER A 70 3.53 -17.62 8.02
CA SER A 70 4.39 -18.30 8.99
C SER A 70 5.53 -19.10 8.34
N SER A 71 6.48 -19.57 9.16
CA SER A 71 7.54 -20.50 8.75
C SER A 71 7.01 -21.83 8.19
N ARG A 72 5.75 -22.16 8.49
CA ARG A 72 5.05 -23.32 7.97
C ARG A 72 4.40 -23.08 6.60
N SER A 73 4.67 -21.94 5.97
CA SER A 73 4.09 -21.53 4.67
C SER A 73 2.56 -21.52 4.69
N VAL A 74 1.98 -21.11 5.82
CA VAL A 74 0.54 -20.88 5.97
C VAL A 74 0.27 -19.53 6.60
N TRP A 75 -0.83 -18.89 6.16
CA TRP A 75 -1.30 -17.63 6.73
C TRP A 75 -1.85 -17.84 8.15
N ILE A 76 -1.34 -17.07 9.11
CA ILE A 76 -1.81 -17.06 10.50
C ILE A 76 -2.27 -15.66 10.89
N SER A 77 -3.17 -15.57 11.88
CA SER A 77 -3.63 -14.29 12.40
C SER A 77 -2.48 -13.50 13.03
N ALA A 78 -2.41 -12.21 12.70
CA ALA A 78 -1.44 -11.27 13.25
C ALA A 78 -2.15 -10.02 13.79
N PRO A 79 -1.50 -9.25 14.68
CA PRO A 79 -1.99 -7.95 15.12
C PRO A 79 -2.23 -7.01 13.93
N PRO A 80 -3.05 -5.96 14.10
CA PRO A 80 -3.34 -5.02 13.02
C PRO A 80 -2.08 -4.41 12.40
N LEU A 81 -2.02 -4.39 11.06
CA LEU A 81 -0.98 -3.72 10.29
C LEU A 81 -1.20 -2.21 10.30
N VAL A 82 -0.36 -1.48 11.04
CA VAL A 82 -0.49 -0.03 11.23
C VAL A 82 0.15 0.79 10.12
N GLY A 83 0.76 0.15 9.13
CA GLY A 83 1.32 0.79 7.94
C GLY A 83 2.84 0.64 7.84
N ILE A 84 3.47 1.67 7.27
CA ILE A 84 4.92 1.72 7.08
C ILE A 84 5.58 2.49 8.22
N ARG A 85 6.65 1.93 8.77
CA ARG A 85 7.44 2.56 9.84
C ARG A 85 8.93 2.42 9.52
N THR A 86 9.73 3.39 9.94
CA THR A 86 11.19 3.30 9.83
C THR A 86 11.77 2.68 11.11
N LEU A 87 12.91 2.01 10.95
CA LEU A 87 13.60 1.38 12.07
C LEU A 87 13.91 2.42 13.15
N ARG A 88 13.63 2.06 14.41
CA ARG A 88 13.78 2.86 15.63
C ARG A 88 12.91 4.12 15.71
N LEU A 89 11.96 4.33 14.79
CA LEU A 89 10.99 5.41 14.93
C LEU A 89 10.23 5.24 16.27
N PRO A 90 10.08 6.30 17.09
CA PRO A 90 9.34 6.21 18.34
C PRO A 90 7.91 5.72 18.12
N CYS A 91 7.47 4.77 18.94
CA CYS A 91 6.15 4.16 18.86
C CYS A 91 5.40 4.14 20.19
N GLY A 92 6.04 4.56 21.30
CA GLY A 92 5.42 4.61 22.61
C GLY A 92 4.86 3.25 23.02
N ASN A 93 3.53 3.18 23.20
CA ASN A 93 2.82 1.94 23.54
C ASN A 93 2.00 1.40 22.36
N SER A 94 2.38 1.71 21.12
CA SER A 94 1.65 1.27 19.93
C SER A 94 1.53 -0.25 19.94
N THR A 95 0.29 -0.73 19.79
CA THR A 95 -0.01 -2.13 19.55
C THR A 95 -0.15 -2.35 18.04
N GLY A 96 0.10 -3.57 17.57
CA GLY A 96 0.07 -3.89 16.14
C GLY A 96 1.43 -4.26 15.57
N VAL A 97 1.45 -4.50 14.27
CA VAL A 97 2.66 -4.74 13.47
C VAL A 97 2.79 -3.65 12.42
N ALA A 98 4.02 -3.41 11.98
CA ALA A 98 4.33 -2.56 10.86
C ALA A 98 5.27 -3.29 9.91
N GLN A 99 5.53 -2.71 8.75
CA GLN A 99 6.68 -3.10 7.93
C GLN A 99 7.52 -1.88 7.56
N THR A 100 8.79 -2.07 7.29
CA THR A 100 9.63 -1.01 6.70
C THR A 100 9.27 -0.79 5.23
N PRO A 101 9.72 0.33 4.61
CA PRO A 101 9.53 0.53 3.17
C PRO A 101 10.09 -0.62 2.32
N ASP A 102 11.18 -1.26 2.78
CA ASP A 102 11.81 -2.42 2.18
C ASP A 102 11.25 -3.78 2.68
N GLY A 103 10.15 -3.76 3.46
CA GLY A 103 9.34 -4.93 3.77
C GLY A 103 9.73 -5.72 5.01
N VAL A 104 10.67 -5.24 5.85
CA VAL A 104 11.04 -5.90 7.10
C VAL A 104 9.87 -5.83 8.08
N PRO A 105 9.42 -6.96 8.66
CA PRO A 105 8.35 -6.95 9.66
C PRO A 105 8.84 -6.29 10.95
N MET A 106 7.98 -5.50 11.57
CA MET A 106 8.30 -4.73 12.76
C MET A 106 7.20 -4.78 13.82
N SER A 107 7.64 -4.67 15.06
CA SER A 107 6.80 -4.47 16.24
C SER A 107 7.33 -3.30 17.06
N CYS A 108 6.48 -2.72 17.89
CA CYS A 108 6.90 -1.71 18.86
C CYS A 108 7.56 -2.41 20.05
N VAL A 109 8.89 -2.25 20.20
CA VAL A 109 9.67 -2.88 21.27
C VAL A 109 10.40 -1.78 22.02
N ASP A 110 10.23 -1.74 23.35
CA ASP A 110 10.84 -0.73 24.22
C ASP A 110 10.61 0.72 23.74
N GLY A 111 9.42 1.00 23.21
CA GLY A 111 9.02 2.32 22.73
C GLY A 111 9.54 2.71 21.36
N ALA A 112 10.22 1.81 20.63
CA ALA A 112 10.69 2.06 19.27
C ALA A 112 10.36 0.91 18.31
N TRP A 113 10.00 1.25 17.06
CA TRP A 113 9.77 0.25 16.02
C TRP A 113 11.05 -0.53 15.76
N SER A 114 11.02 -1.84 15.99
CA SER A 114 12.17 -2.72 15.85
C SER A 114 11.81 -3.87 14.93
N ALA A 115 12.80 -4.37 14.19
CA ALA A 115 12.64 -5.56 13.38
C ALA A 115 12.17 -6.72 14.28
N ASP A 116 11.06 -7.34 13.89
CA ASP A 116 10.46 -8.45 14.62
C ASP A 116 10.07 -9.55 13.65
N TYR A 117 10.95 -10.55 13.54
CA TYR A 117 10.73 -11.71 12.71
C TYR A 117 9.96 -12.83 13.42
N SER A 118 9.43 -12.59 14.63
CA SER A 118 8.69 -13.63 15.35
C SER A 118 7.45 -14.08 14.59
N TRP A 119 6.72 -13.16 13.96
CA TRP A 119 5.59 -13.46 13.08
C TRP A 119 5.96 -14.30 11.85
N THR A 120 7.22 -14.22 11.43
CA THR A 120 7.73 -14.93 10.25
C THR A 120 8.29 -16.30 10.61
N PHE A 121 8.94 -16.46 11.77
CA PHE A 121 9.70 -17.68 12.09
C PHE A 121 9.22 -18.43 13.32
N TYR A 122 8.61 -17.77 14.29
CA TYR A 122 8.38 -18.31 15.63
C TYR A 122 6.89 -18.38 16.04
N ARG A 123 5.98 -17.91 15.18
CA ARG A 123 4.53 -17.94 15.38
C ARG A 123 3.87 -18.98 14.47
#